data_AF-A0A529WX42-F1
#
_entry.id   AF-A0A529WX42-F1
#
_cell.length_a   1.000
_cell.length_b   1.000
_cell.length_c   1.000
_cell.angle_alpha   90.00
_cell.angle_beta   90.00
_cell.angle_gamma   90.00
#
_symmetry.space_group_name_H-M   'P 1'
#
loop_
_entity.id
_entity.type
_entity.pdbx_description
1 polymer ?
#
loop_
_entity_poly.entity_id
_entity_poly.type
_entity_poly.pdbx_seq_one_letter_code
_entity_poly.pdbx_strand_id
1 'polypeptide(L)'
;MLSAGHASAASIDLSKPYGDKYGCINRNGQEVAADKMLLLTDRELITAASACTFSDKQPQADGSLVVTAKCEAEGEEGQAPTKFTIKRSAKNAKKLVVADEDGNVMGDVSRCK
;
A
#
# COMPACT_ATOMS: atom_id res chain seq x y z
N MET A 1 20.60 34.83 6.32
CA MET A 1 20.22 33.73 5.42
C MET A 1 19.61 32.63 6.27
N LEU A 2 18.27 32.47 6.28
CA LEU A 2 17.62 31.36 6.97
C LEU A 2 17.87 30.09 6.15
N SER A 3 18.68 29.18 6.69
CA SER A 3 18.80 27.82 6.16
C SER A 3 17.48 27.10 6.40
N ALA A 4 16.64 27.04 5.36
CA ALA A 4 15.48 26.17 5.35
C ALA A 4 16.01 24.73 5.32
N GLY A 5 16.11 24.11 6.50
CA GLY A 5 16.40 22.68 6.60
C GLY A 5 15.35 21.93 5.79
N HIS A 6 15.78 21.33 4.68
CA HIS A 6 14.97 20.38 3.94
C HIS A 6 14.71 19.21 4.89
N ALA A 7 13.55 19.21 5.54
CA ALA A 7 13.06 18.04 6.22
C ALA A 7 12.71 17.03 5.12
N SER A 8 13.68 16.20 4.72
CA SER A 8 13.41 15.05 3.87
C SER A 8 12.35 14.22 4.58
N ALA A 9 11.17 14.11 3.99
CA ALA A 9 10.10 13.33 4.58
C ALA A 9 10.55 11.88 4.67
N ALA A 10 10.49 11.30 5.87
CA ALA A 10 10.91 9.93 6.09
C ALA A 10 10.09 9.00 5.20
N SER A 11 10.78 8.21 4.37
CA SER A 11 10.18 7.24 3.47
C SER A 11 9.32 6.23 4.24
N ILE A 12 8.40 5.61 3.52
CA ILE A 12 7.50 4.62 4.11
C ILE A 12 8.26 3.33 4.36
N ASP A 13 8.29 2.91 5.63
CA ASP A 13 8.79 1.61 6.04
C ASP A 13 7.67 0.57 6.02
N LEU A 14 7.82 -0.42 5.14
CA LEU A 14 6.92 -1.57 5.01
C LEU A 14 7.49 -2.85 5.65
N SER A 15 8.51 -2.74 6.51
CA SER A 15 9.07 -3.89 7.25
C SER A 15 8.03 -4.68 8.07
N LYS A 16 6.88 -4.07 8.35
CA LYS A 16 5.71 -4.71 8.96
C LYS A 16 4.49 -4.55 8.05
N PRO A 17 3.58 -5.53 8.03
CA PRO A 17 2.36 -5.42 7.26
C PRO A 17 1.43 -4.35 7.85
N TYR A 18 0.72 -3.68 6.96
CA TYR A 18 -0.35 -2.74 7.26
C TYR A 18 -1.64 -3.26 6.63
N GLY A 19 -2.76 -3.15 7.33
CA GLY A 19 -4.03 -3.52 6.75
C GLY A 19 -5.18 -2.77 7.39
N ASP A 20 -6.35 -2.89 6.77
CA ASP A 20 -7.58 -2.61 7.49
C ASP A 20 -7.88 -3.75 8.50
N LYS A 21 -9.06 -3.70 9.12
CA LYS A 21 -9.47 -4.71 10.10
C LYS A 21 -9.38 -6.13 9.51
N TYR A 22 -9.84 -6.33 8.28
CA TYR A 22 -9.93 -7.66 7.66
C TYR A 22 -8.60 -8.08 7.03
N GLY A 23 -7.88 -7.16 6.38
CA GLY A 23 -6.54 -7.39 5.87
C GLY A 23 -5.57 -7.86 6.94
N CYS A 24 -5.61 -7.25 8.14
CA CYS A 24 -4.76 -7.71 9.24
C CYS A 24 -5.16 -9.06 9.85
N ILE A 25 -6.43 -9.45 9.77
CA ILE A 25 -6.90 -10.78 10.17
C ILE A 25 -6.45 -11.82 9.14
N ASN A 26 -6.58 -11.49 7.85
CA ASN A 26 -6.31 -12.41 6.74
C ASN A 26 -4.83 -12.49 6.35
N ARG A 27 -3.94 -11.75 7.00
CA ARG A 27 -2.51 -11.70 6.66
C ARG A 27 -1.78 -13.04 6.66
N ASN A 28 -2.32 -14.04 7.35
CA ASN A 28 -1.77 -15.39 7.42
C ASN A 28 -2.50 -16.38 6.50
N GLY A 29 -3.26 -15.88 5.50
CA GLY A 29 -4.07 -16.71 4.61
C GLY A 29 -5.40 -17.16 5.23
N GLN A 30 -5.94 -16.39 6.17
CA GLN A 30 -7.32 -16.62 6.63
C GLN A 30 -8.29 -16.01 5.61
N GLU A 31 -9.48 -16.58 5.45
CA GLU A 31 -10.48 -16.14 4.45
C GLU A 31 -11.68 -15.42 5.09
N VAL A 32 -11.44 -14.63 6.15
CA VAL A 32 -12.52 -13.97 6.90
C VAL A 32 -12.90 -12.66 6.21
N ALA A 33 -14.12 -12.58 5.67
CA ALA A 33 -14.64 -11.38 5.01
C ALA A 33 -13.70 -10.87 3.91
N ALA A 34 -13.25 -11.79 3.05
CA ALA A 34 -12.35 -11.51 1.95
C ALA A 34 -12.89 -10.38 1.05
N ASP A 35 -14.22 -10.18 0.96
CA ASP A 35 -14.89 -9.13 0.19
C ASP A 35 -14.48 -7.68 0.56
N LYS A 36 -13.85 -7.46 1.72
CA LYS A 36 -13.52 -6.13 2.26
C LYS A 36 -12.12 -6.05 2.86
N MET A 37 -11.17 -6.82 2.34
CA MET A 37 -9.80 -6.78 2.84
C MET A 37 -8.90 -5.86 2.01
N LEU A 38 -8.07 -5.09 2.72
CA LEU A 38 -6.92 -4.39 2.19
C LEU A 38 -5.71 -4.67 3.07
N LEU A 39 -4.71 -5.34 2.50
CA LEU A 39 -3.46 -5.71 3.16
C LEU A 39 -2.27 -5.27 2.31
N LEU A 40 -1.43 -4.45 2.89
CA LEU A 40 -0.18 -3.93 2.33
C LEU A 40 1.00 -4.57 3.08
N THR A 41 1.83 -5.32 2.37
CA THR A 41 3.06 -5.92 2.90
C THR A 41 4.28 -5.22 2.28
N ASP A 42 5.48 -5.73 2.56
CA ASP A 42 6.66 -5.29 1.83
C ASP A 42 6.68 -5.79 0.39
N ARG A 43 5.87 -6.76 -0.01
CA ARG A 43 5.95 -7.36 -1.36
C ARG A 43 4.66 -7.29 -2.12
N GLU A 44 3.53 -7.12 -1.44
CA GLU A 44 2.24 -7.33 -2.04
C GLU A 44 1.22 -6.30 -1.54
N LEU A 45 0.29 -5.95 -2.42
CA LEU A 45 -0.97 -5.34 -2.08
C LEU A 45 -2.06 -6.38 -2.35
N ILE A 46 -2.68 -6.87 -1.29
CA ILE A 46 -3.71 -7.90 -1.35
C ILE A 46 -5.05 -7.24 -1.08
N THR A 47 -5.97 -7.42 -1.99
CA THR A 47 -7.36 -6.98 -1.89
C THR A 47 -8.31 -8.17 -1.93
N ALA A 48 -9.60 -7.90 -1.78
CA ALA A 48 -10.66 -8.86 -2.04
C ALA A 48 -10.64 -9.47 -3.46
N ALA A 49 -10.20 -8.68 -4.43
CA ALA A 49 -10.35 -8.99 -5.85
C ALA A 49 -9.07 -9.53 -6.50
N SER A 50 -7.91 -9.15 -5.96
CA SER A 50 -6.61 -9.48 -6.55
C SER A 50 -5.48 -9.41 -5.53
N ALA A 51 -4.42 -10.17 -5.82
CA ALA A 51 -3.13 -10.05 -5.15
C ALA A 51 -2.13 -9.39 -6.09
N CYS A 52 -1.54 -8.29 -5.64
CA CYS A 52 -0.71 -7.43 -6.47
C CYS A 52 0.74 -7.47 -5.99
N THR A 53 1.60 -8.19 -6.72
CA THR A 53 3.01 -8.37 -6.36
C THR A 53 3.86 -7.21 -6.85
N PHE A 54 4.59 -6.57 -5.94
CA PHE A 54 5.46 -5.42 -6.22
C PHE A 54 6.68 -5.85 -7.01
N SER A 55 6.87 -5.25 -8.18
CA SER A 55 8.07 -5.39 -9.01
C SER A 55 9.07 -4.27 -8.80
N ASP A 56 8.62 -3.08 -8.37
CA ASP A 56 9.49 -1.93 -8.14
C ASP A 56 8.96 -1.02 -7.03
N LYS A 57 9.85 -0.31 -6.34
CA LYS A 57 9.53 0.61 -5.24
C LYS A 57 10.35 1.89 -5.36
N GLN A 58 9.67 3.01 -5.46
CA GLN A 58 10.25 4.33 -5.70
C GLN A 58 9.86 5.28 -4.57
N PRO A 59 10.72 5.46 -3.55
CA PRO A 59 10.49 6.46 -2.53
C PRO A 59 10.55 7.86 -3.17
N GLN A 60 9.60 8.71 -2.80
CA GLN A 60 9.45 10.05 -3.33
C GLN A 60 9.99 11.10 -2.36
N ALA A 61 10.32 12.28 -2.87
CA ALA A 61 10.83 13.39 -2.06
C ALA A 61 9.82 13.91 -1.02
N ASP A 62 8.53 13.71 -1.28
CA ASP A 62 7.43 14.05 -0.36
C ASP A 62 7.20 13.00 0.74
N GLY A 63 8.01 11.94 0.77
CA GLY A 63 7.93 10.84 1.74
C GLY A 63 6.86 9.81 1.41
N SER A 64 6.17 9.94 0.27
CA SER A 64 5.35 8.86 -0.27
C SER A 64 6.23 7.76 -0.87
N LEU A 65 5.60 6.62 -1.13
CA LEU A 65 6.21 5.48 -1.79
C LEU A 65 5.33 5.10 -2.98
N VAL A 66 5.87 5.24 -4.18
CA VAL A 66 5.22 4.73 -5.40
C VAL A 66 5.71 3.31 -5.60
N VAL A 67 4.80 2.36 -5.73
CA VAL A 67 5.13 0.95 -6.04
C VAL A 67 4.55 0.60 -7.40
N THR A 68 5.32 -0.16 -8.18
CA THR A 68 4.81 -0.80 -9.39
C THR A 68 4.53 -2.26 -9.06
N ALA A 69 3.36 -2.75 -9.44
CA ALA A 69 2.88 -4.07 -9.08
C ALA A 69 2.24 -4.78 -10.26
N LYS A 70 2.26 -6.11 -10.23
CA LYS A 70 1.49 -6.97 -11.13
C LYS A 70 0.37 -7.61 -10.32
N CYS A 71 -0.87 -7.26 -10.64
CA CYS A 71 -2.07 -7.74 -9.97
C CYS A 71 -2.58 -9.00 -10.65
N GLU A 72 -2.40 -10.18 -10.07
CA GLU A 72 -3.01 -11.40 -10.61
C GLU A 72 -4.48 -11.48 -10.16
N ALA A 73 -5.39 -11.42 -11.14
CA ALA A 73 -6.79 -11.78 -10.99
C ALA A 73 -7.07 -13.12 -11.69
N GLU A 74 -7.89 -13.97 -11.08
CA GLU A 74 -8.27 -15.29 -11.60
C GLU A 74 -8.77 -15.18 -13.06
N GLY A 75 -8.03 -15.75 -14.01
CA GLY A 75 -8.42 -15.84 -15.43
C GLY A 75 -7.86 -14.78 -16.37
N GLU A 76 -6.91 -13.94 -15.95
CA GLU A 76 -6.31 -12.92 -16.82
C GLU A 76 -4.87 -13.24 -17.30
N GLU A 77 -4.78 -13.49 -18.61
CA GLU A 77 -3.59 -13.58 -19.48
C GLU A 77 -2.78 -12.28 -19.60
N GLY A 78 -1.90 -11.92 -18.64
CA GLY A 78 -0.88 -10.88 -18.85
C GLY A 78 -1.25 -9.46 -18.43
N GLN A 79 -1.43 -9.24 -17.11
CA GLN A 79 -1.66 -7.88 -16.60
C GLN A 79 -0.51 -6.93 -16.89
N ALA A 80 -0.88 -5.73 -17.34
CA ALA A 80 0.01 -4.59 -17.34
C ALA A 80 0.41 -4.23 -15.89
N PRO A 81 1.65 -3.78 -15.67
CA PRO A 81 2.07 -3.31 -14.36
C PRO A 81 1.26 -2.07 -13.96
N THR A 82 0.61 -2.13 -12.80
CA THR A 82 -0.16 -1.04 -12.19
C THR A 82 0.70 -0.31 -11.17
N LYS A 83 0.52 1.02 -11.06
CA LYS A 83 1.19 1.82 -10.03
C LYS A 83 0.25 2.10 -8.87
N PHE A 84 0.80 2.04 -7.66
CA PHE A 84 0.11 2.46 -6.45
C PHE A 84 0.93 3.50 -5.71
N THR A 85 0.25 4.49 -5.16
CA THR A 85 0.87 5.49 -4.28
C THR A 85 0.50 5.19 -2.84
N ILE A 86 1.51 4.95 -2.02
CA ILE A 86 1.38 4.76 -0.58
C ILE A 86 1.85 6.06 0.07
N LYS A 87 1.02 6.66 0.93
CA LYS A 87 1.37 7.90 1.64
C LYS A 87 0.87 7.86 3.08
N ARG A 88 1.47 8.68 3.95
CA ARG A 88 0.91 8.86 5.31
C ARG A 88 -0.46 9.53 5.22
N SER A 89 -1.41 9.06 6.01
CA SER A 89 -2.74 9.67 6.06
C SER A 89 -2.64 11.07 6.65
N ALA A 90 -3.12 12.08 5.92
CA ALA A 90 -3.21 13.46 6.40
C ALA A 90 -4.09 13.58 7.65
N LYS A 91 -5.04 12.65 7.83
CA LYS A 91 -5.93 12.59 9.00
C LYS A 91 -5.28 11.89 10.20
N ASN A 92 -4.33 10.98 9.96
CA ASN A 92 -3.67 10.21 11.00
C ASN A 92 -2.29 9.72 10.56
N ALA A 93 -1.22 10.35 11.03
CA ALA A 93 0.16 10.03 10.64
C ALA A 93 0.63 8.59 10.98
N LYS A 94 -0.12 7.85 11.81
CA LYS A 94 0.13 6.43 12.12
C LYS A 94 -0.48 5.48 11.10
N LYS A 95 -1.33 5.97 10.21
CA LYS A 95 -1.97 5.21 9.13
C LYS A 95 -1.33 5.53 7.79
N LEU A 96 -1.40 4.57 6.88
CA LEU A 96 -1.06 4.77 5.48
C LEU A 96 -2.34 4.80 4.66
N VAL A 97 -2.31 5.55 3.57
CA VAL A 97 -3.33 5.56 2.53
C VAL A 97 -2.73 4.88 1.33
N VAL A 98 -3.46 3.92 0.76
CA VAL A 98 -3.13 3.33 -0.53
C VAL A 98 -4.05 3.96 -1.57
N ALA A 99 -3.47 4.45 -2.65
CA ALA A 99 -4.19 4.96 -3.81
C ALA A 99 -3.71 4.27 -5.10
N ASP A 100 -4.61 4.09 -6.05
CA ASP A 100 -4.28 3.60 -7.39
C ASP A 100 -3.57 4.67 -8.24
N GLU A 101 -3.31 4.36 -9.52
CA GLU A 101 -2.62 5.25 -10.45
C GLU A 101 -3.42 6.51 -10.80
N ASP A 102 -4.75 6.44 -10.75
CA ASP A 102 -5.67 7.55 -10.94
C ASP A 102 -5.80 8.44 -9.69
N GLY A 103 -5.21 8.00 -8.57
CA GLY A 103 -5.26 8.68 -7.28
C GLY A 103 -6.52 8.38 -6.47
N ASN A 104 -7.32 7.40 -6.87
CA ASN A 104 -8.46 6.93 -6.07
C ASN A 104 -7.94 6.23 -4.82
N VAL A 105 -8.49 6.62 -3.68
CA VAL A 105 -8.12 6.03 -2.39
C VAL A 105 -8.80 4.68 -2.24
N MET A 106 -8.00 3.62 -2.15
CA MET A 106 -8.45 2.26 -1.87
C MET A 106 -8.81 2.10 -0.38
N GLY A 107 -8.07 2.78 0.52
CA GLY A 107 -8.38 2.78 1.94
C GLY A 107 -7.26 3.28 2.85
N ASP A 108 -7.61 3.51 4.12
CA ASP A 108 -6.67 3.77 5.22
C ASP A 108 -6.28 2.45 5.91
N VAL A 109 -4.99 2.11 5.90
CA VAL A 109 -4.45 0.92 6.56
C VAL A 109 -3.65 1.28 7.81
N SER A 110 -3.72 0.43 8.82
CA SER A 110 -2.96 0.55 10.07
C SER A 110 -1.96 -0.59 10.19
N ARG A 111 -0.85 -0.36 10.89
CA ARG A 111 0.13 -1.43 11.12
C ARG A 111 -0.55 -2.62 11.83
N CYS A 112 -0.44 -3.81 11.26
CA CYS A 112 -0.97 -5.02 11.88
C CYS A 112 -0.19 -5.33 13.17
N LYS A 113 -0.89 -5.94 14.14
CA LYS A 113 -0.33 -6.34 15.43
C LYS A 113 0.40 -7.66 15.37
#